data_AF-A0A962YJU6-F1
#
_entry.id   AF-A0A962YJU6-F1
#
_cell.length_a   1.000
_cell.length_b   1.000
_cell.length_c   1.000
_cell.angle_alpha   90.00
_cell.angle_beta   90.00
_cell.angle_gamma   90.00
#
_symmetry.space_group_name_H-M   'P 1'
#
loop_
_entity.id
_entity.type
_entity.pdbx_description
1 polymer ?
#
loop_
_entity_poly.entity_id
_entity_poly.type
_entity_poly.pdbx_seq_one_letter_code
_entity_poly.pdbx_strand_id
1 'polypeptide(L)'
;MIRVKRNYRAWVANETLEDYALRYAARSYRRWPAWLLANTALGGISFLALEAIGGAITLSYGFHNAFAAILLVSLIIFITNLPIAYYASRYNIDMDLLTRGAGFGYIGSTITSLIYASFTFIFFALEAAIMAQALELYFGLPLVFGYVL
;
A
#
# COMPACT_ATOMS: atom_id res chain seq x y z
N MET A 1 -22.32 42.10 -2.90
CA MET A 1 -21.38 41.11 -3.47
C MET A 1 -22.16 39.84 -3.73
N ILE A 2 -22.53 39.58 -4.99
CA ILE A 2 -23.44 38.48 -5.36
C ILE A 2 -22.67 37.15 -5.28
N ARG A 3 -23.15 36.21 -4.45
CA ARG A 3 -22.55 34.89 -4.26
C ARG A 3 -22.96 34.01 -5.45
N VAL A 4 -22.06 33.86 -6.42
CA VAL A 4 -22.25 32.98 -7.58
C VAL A 4 -22.36 31.53 -7.07
N LYS A 5 -23.56 30.94 -7.12
CA LYS A 5 -23.74 29.49 -6.95
C LYS A 5 -23.20 28.81 -8.20
N ARG A 6 -22.06 28.12 -8.07
CA ARG A 6 -21.56 27.20 -9.10
C ARG A 6 -22.54 26.04 -9.22
N ASN A 7 -23.25 25.97 -10.34
CA ASN A 7 -24.07 24.82 -10.71
C ASN A 7 -23.14 23.68 -11.16
N TYR A 8 -22.93 22.70 -10.27
CA TYR A 8 -22.37 21.41 -10.66
C TYR A 8 -23.49 20.56 -11.27
N ARG A 9 -23.26 19.99 -12.46
CA ARG A 9 -24.21 19.08 -13.13
C ARG A 9 -24.46 17.88 -12.23
N ALA A 10 -25.69 17.36 -12.19
CA ALA A 10 -26.14 16.25 -11.34
C ALA A 10 -25.35 14.92 -11.49
N TRP A 11 -24.45 14.85 -12.47
CA TRP A 11 -23.50 13.75 -12.68
C TRP A 11 -22.23 13.89 -11.81
N VAL A 12 -22.03 15.05 -11.18
CA VAL A 12 -21.10 15.26 -10.07
C VAL A 12 -21.84 14.80 -8.82
N ALA A 13 -21.76 13.50 -8.59
CA ALA A 13 -22.57 12.72 -7.67
C ALA A 13 -22.59 13.26 -6.23
N ASN A 14 -23.79 13.19 -5.64
CA ASN A 14 -24.13 13.24 -4.21
C ASN A 14 -22.96 13.38 -3.22
N GLU A 15 -22.89 14.54 -2.56
CA GLU A 15 -21.97 14.85 -1.44
C GLU A 15 -22.39 14.22 -0.09
N THR A 16 -23.31 13.23 -0.10
CA THR A 16 -24.04 12.74 1.09
C THR A 16 -23.72 11.31 1.54
N LEU A 17 -22.75 10.64 0.92
CA LEU A 17 -22.13 9.43 1.49
C LEU A 17 -20.83 9.83 2.17
N GLU A 18 -20.58 9.32 3.38
CA GLU A 18 -19.36 9.55 4.16
C GLU A 18 -18.14 8.92 3.46
N ASP A 19 -17.69 9.58 2.40
CA ASP A 19 -16.59 9.12 1.56
C ASP A 19 -15.25 9.58 2.16
N TYR A 20 -14.83 8.88 3.21
CA TYR A 20 -13.54 9.08 3.86
C TYR A 20 -12.35 8.53 3.04
N ALA A 21 -12.62 7.79 1.96
CA ALA A 21 -11.57 7.37 1.02
C ALA A 21 -11.12 8.53 0.11
N LEU A 22 -11.99 9.53 -0.11
CA LEU A 22 -11.69 10.71 -0.94
C LEU A 22 -11.57 12.02 -0.14
N ARG A 23 -11.72 11.99 1.20
CA ARG A 23 -11.70 13.15 2.10
C ARG A 23 -10.80 12.91 3.31
N TYR A 24 -10.47 13.98 4.04
CA TYR A 24 -9.71 13.91 5.28
C TYR A 24 -10.37 12.97 6.30
N ALA A 25 -9.61 12.09 6.93
CA ALA A 25 -10.15 11.21 7.97
C ALA A 25 -10.62 12.05 9.18
N ALA A 26 -11.86 11.84 9.61
CA ALA A 26 -12.40 12.58 10.74
C ALA A 26 -11.67 12.21 12.04
N ARG A 27 -11.21 13.23 12.79
CA ARG A 27 -10.46 13.02 14.06
C ARG A 27 -11.23 12.20 15.10
N SER A 28 -12.56 12.18 15.03
CA SER A 28 -13.45 11.41 15.90
C SER A 28 -13.36 9.89 15.72
N TYR A 29 -12.77 9.41 14.63
CA TYR A 29 -12.61 7.97 14.35
C TYR A 29 -11.26 7.38 14.79
N ARG A 30 -10.40 8.15 15.46
CA ARG A 30 -9.10 7.68 15.96
C ARG A 30 -9.25 6.85 17.25
N ARG A 31 -9.73 5.63 17.10
CA ARG A 31 -10.14 4.74 18.22
C ARG A 31 -9.08 3.70 18.61
N TRP A 32 -8.12 3.43 17.73
CA TRP A 32 -7.17 2.32 17.90
C TRP A 32 -5.84 2.79 18.49
N PRO A 33 -5.23 2.03 19.42
CA PRO A 33 -3.92 2.35 19.96
C PRO A 33 -2.82 2.16 18.89
N ALA A 34 -1.75 2.95 18.99
CA ALA A 34 -0.64 2.92 18.04
C ALA A 34 -0.01 1.52 17.91
N TRP A 35 0.05 0.75 19.00
CA TRP A 35 0.58 -0.61 19.01
C TRP A 35 -0.23 -1.57 18.13
N LEU A 36 -1.57 -1.50 18.18
CA LEU A 36 -2.40 -2.34 17.35
C LEU A 36 -2.24 -1.99 15.87
N LEU A 37 -2.22 -0.69 15.55
CA LEU A 37 -1.97 -0.21 14.19
C LEU A 37 -0.61 -0.69 13.65
N ALA A 38 0.42 -0.64 14.50
CA ALA A 38 1.76 -1.14 14.13
C ALA A 38 1.74 -2.65 13.85
N ASN A 39 1.11 -3.46 14.71
CA ASN A 39 1.02 -4.91 14.47
C ASN A 39 0.20 -5.25 13.23
N THR A 40 -0.90 -4.54 12.97
CA THR A 40 -1.69 -4.73 11.74
C THR A 40 -0.88 -4.36 10.51
N ALA A 41 -0.10 -3.26 10.56
CA ALA A 41 0.79 -2.88 9.48
C ALA A 41 1.90 -3.92 9.26
N LEU A 42 2.53 -4.42 10.34
CA LEU A 42 3.53 -5.49 10.28
C LEU A 42 2.96 -6.80 9.70
N GLY A 43 1.73 -7.15 10.08
CA GLY A 43 1.02 -8.30 9.50
C GLY A 43 0.72 -8.11 8.01
N GLY A 44 0.32 -6.90 7.62
CA GLY A 44 0.06 -6.57 6.21
C GLY A 44 1.30 -6.58 5.32
N ILE A 45 2.50 -6.37 5.88
CA ILE A 45 3.77 -6.45 5.14
C ILE A 45 4.45 -7.83 5.20
N SER A 46 3.83 -8.81 5.87
CA SER A 46 4.36 -10.16 6.01
C SER A 46 3.90 -11.03 4.83
N PHE A 47 4.66 -11.02 3.74
CA PHE A 47 4.38 -11.81 2.54
C PHE A 47 5.57 -12.67 2.13
N LEU A 48 5.31 -13.89 1.64
CA LEU A 48 6.32 -14.91 1.32
C LEU A 48 7.27 -14.46 0.19
N ALA A 49 6.80 -13.58 -0.69
CA ALA A 49 7.56 -12.97 -1.76
C ALA A 49 8.81 -12.26 -1.23
N LEU A 50 8.72 -11.53 -0.12
CA LEU A 50 9.89 -10.83 0.43
C LEU A 50 10.92 -11.80 0.97
N GLU A 51 10.48 -12.89 1.59
CA GLU A 51 11.37 -13.94 2.08
C GLU A 51 12.10 -14.60 0.91
N ALA A 52 11.38 -14.94 -0.16
CA ALA A 52 11.94 -15.52 -1.37
C ALA A 52 12.94 -14.57 -2.06
N ILE A 53 12.60 -13.28 -2.20
CA ILE A 53 13.48 -12.27 -2.79
C ILE A 53 14.73 -12.06 -1.91
N GLY A 54 14.56 -11.98 -0.59
CA GLY A 54 15.67 -11.86 0.36
C GLY A 54 16.63 -13.04 0.29
N GLY A 55 16.09 -14.26 0.22
CA GLY A 55 16.87 -15.48 0.00
C GLY A 55 17.62 -15.46 -1.34
N ALA A 56 16.96 -15.08 -2.43
CA ALA A 56 17.57 -15.00 -3.76
C ALA A 56 18.74 -14.02 -3.84
N ILE A 57 18.60 -12.84 -3.23
CA ILE A 57 19.68 -11.82 -3.16
C ILE A 57 20.85 -12.36 -2.32
N THR A 58 20.56 -13.03 -1.20
CA THR A 58 21.58 -13.62 -0.34
C THR A 58 22.38 -14.71 -1.04
N LEU A 59 21.71 -15.57 -1.82
CA LEU A 59 22.35 -16.62 -2.61
C LEU A 59 23.20 -16.05 -3.76
N SER A 60 22.72 -14.97 -4.40
CA SER A 60 23.38 -14.41 -5.58
C SER A 60 24.57 -13.51 -5.25
N TYR A 61 24.50 -12.75 -4.15
CA TYR A 61 25.50 -11.73 -3.81
C TYR A 61 26.27 -12.01 -2.50
N GLY A 62 25.90 -13.08 -1.80
CA GLY A 62 26.46 -13.46 -0.51
C GLY A 62 25.89 -12.66 0.66
N PHE A 63 25.91 -13.27 1.85
CA PHE A 63 25.32 -12.69 3.07
C PHE A 63 25.88 -11.32 3.43
N HIS A 64 27.20 -11.14 3.40
CA HIS A 64 27.83 -9.90 3.85
C HIS A 64 27.37 -8.67 3.03
N ASN A 65 27.32 -8.84 1.70
CA ASN A 65 26.89 -7.78 0.79
C ASN A 65 25.38 -7.57 0.86
N ALA A 66 24.59 -8.65 0.83
CA ALA A 66 23.14 -8.59 0.90
C ALA A 66 22.66 -7.91 2.19
N PHE A 67 23.22 -8.29 3.34
CA PHE A 67 22.88 -7.73 4.65
C PHE A 67 23.16 -6.23 4.71
N ALA A 68 24.36 -5.80 4.31
CA ALA A 68 24.73 -4.38 4.31
C ALA A 68 23.83 -3.56 3.37
N ALA A 69 23.52 -4.09 2.18
CA ALA A 69 22.64 -3.44 1.22
C ALA A 69 21.20 -3.30 1.73
N ILE A 70 20.63 -4.39 2.28
CA ILE A 70 19.27 -4.39 2.83
C ILE A 70 19.17 -3.39 3.98
N LEU A 71 20.15 -3.36 4.89
CA LEU A 71 20.15 -2.44 6.02
C LEU A 71 20.23 -0.98 5.56
N LEU A 72 21.11 -0.68 4.61
CA LEU A 72 21.27 0.68 4.06
C LEU A 72 19.99 1.16 3.36
N VAL A 73 19.40 0.32 2.50
CA VAL A 73 18.15 0.66 1.80
C VAL A 73 16.99 0.82 2.79
N SER A 74 16.90 -0.06 3.79
CA SER A 74 15.87 0.04 4.84
C SER A 74 15.99 1.35 5.62
N LEU A 75 17.21 1.79 5.94
CA LEU A 75 17.45 3.07 6.61
C LEU A 75 17.02 4.26 5.76
N ILE A 76 17.34 4.25 4.46
CA ILE A 76 16.93 5.28 3.51
C ILE A 76 15.40 5.36 3.41
N ILE A 77 14.74 4.21 3.24
CA ILE A 77 13.27 4.11 3.20
C ILE A 77 12.66 4.63 4.50
N PHE A 78 13.24 4.29 5.66
CA PHE A 78 12.73 4.74 6.95
C PHE A 78 12.85 6.26 7.12
N ILE A 79 14.03 6.82 6.84
CA ILE A 79 14.28 8.28 6.96
C ILE A 79 13.38 9.07 6.02
N THR A 80 13.17 8.58 4.79
CA THR A 80 12.32 9.27 3.80
C THR A 80 10.83 9.14 4.12
N ASN A 81 10.37 8.00 4.64
CA ASN A 81 8.96 7.80 4.99
C ASN A 81 8.55 8.45 6.31
N LEU A 82 9.48 8.62 7.26
CA LEU A 82 9.18 9.22 8.56
C LEU A 82 8.50 10.61 8.48
N PRO A 83 9.01 11.60 7.71
CA PRO A 83 8.33 12.89 7.58
C PRO A 83 6.98 12.77 6.88
N ILE A 84 6.88 11.92 5.85
CA ILE A 84 5.65 11.71 5.09
C ILE A 84 4.55 11.15 6.01
N ALA A 85 4.86 10.08 6.75
CA ALA A 85 3.94 9.45 7.69
C ALA A 85 3.55 10.38 8.86
N TYR A 86 4.50 11.18 9.36
CA TYR A 86 4.23 12.16 10.40
C TYR A 86 3.22 13.22 9.94
N TYR A 87 3.41 13.80 8.76
CA TYR A 87 2.51 14.82 8.23
C TYR A 87 1.16 14.23 7.77
N ALA A 88 1.16 13.06 7.14
CA ALA A 88 -0.06 12.35 6.76
C ALA A 88 -0.94 12.08 8.00
N SER A 89 -0.34 11.59 9.09
CA SER A 89 -1.08 11.30 10.33
C SER A 89 -1.50 12.55 11.12
N ARG A 90 -0.72 13.64 11.07
CA ARG A 90 -1.06 14.91 11.73
C ARG A 90 -2.21 15.64 11.04
N TYR A 91 -2.22 15.61 9.72
CA TYR A 91 -3.24 16.29 8.92
C TYR A 91 -4.41 15.37 8.53
N ASN A 92 -4.35 14.06 8.81
CA ASN A 92 -5.36 13.06 8.43
C ASN A 92 -5.56 13.00 6.91
N ILE A 93 -4.44 12.98 6.19
CA ILE A 93 -4.37 12.99 4.72
C ILE A 93 -3.99 11.60 4.24
N ASP A 94 -4.72 11.09 3.25
CA ASP A 94 -4.39 9.85 2.54
C ASP A 94 -3.51 10.10 1.31
N MET A 95 -2.89 9.05 0.76
CA MET A 95 -1.97 9.12 -0.39
C MET A 95 -2.60 9.83 -1.60
N ASP A 96 -3.88 9.58 -1.88
CA ASP A 96 -4.63 10.22 -2.97
C ASP A 96 -4.85 11.73 -2.75
N LEU A 97 -4.89 12.16 -1.49
CA LEU A 97 -4.98 13.58 -1.14
C LEU A 97 -3.62 14.26 -1.21
N LEU A 98 -2.51 13.54 -0.94
CA LEU A 98 -1.16 14.06 -1.12
C LEU A 98 -0.89 14.40 -2.59
N THR A 99 -1.31 13.54 -3.52
CA THR A 99 -1.09 13.76 -4.97
C THR A 99 -1.96 14.88 -5.51
N ARG A 100 -3.18 15.03 -4.98
CA ARG A 100 -4.02 16.22 -5.23
C ARG A 100 -3.37 17.50 -4.69
N GLY A 101 -2.87 17.46 -3.46
CA GLY A 101 -2.20 18.59 -2.79
C GLY A 101 -0.87 19.00 -3.44
N ALA A 102 -0.19 18.06 -4.11
CA ALA A 102 1.05 18.30 -4.85
C ALA A 102 0.84 18.96 -6.24
N GLY A 103 -0.41 19.27 -6.61
CA GLY A 103 -0.74 20.00 -7.85
C GLY A 103 -1.15 19.13 -9.04
N PHE A 104 -1.20 17.80 -8.88
CA PHE A 104 -1.63 16.87 -9.95
C PHE A 104 -3.16 16.71 -10.04
N GLY A 105 -3.91 17.25 -9.08
CA GLY A 105 -5.37 17.23 -9.08
C GLY A 105 -5.97 15.82 -9.07
N TYR A 106 -7.22 15.68 -9.54
CA TYR A 106 -7.93 14.40 -9.55
C TYR A 106 -7.29 13.35 -10.47
N ILE A 107 -6.74 13.77 -11.61
CA ILE A 107 -6.06 12.86 -12.56
C ILE A 107 -4.82 12.25 -11.91
N GLY A 108 -4.03 13.05 -11.20
CA GLY A 108 -2.90 12.56 -10.42
C GLY A 108 -3.29 11.50 -9.41
N SER A 109 -4.35 11.76 -8.63
CA SER A 109 -4.84 10.76 -7.68
C SER A 109 -5.25 9.46 -8.36
N THR A 110 -5.99 9.51 -9.47
CA THR A 110 -6.42 8.30 -10.18
C THR A 110 -5.24 7.47 -10.70
N ILE A 111 -4.22 8.13 -11.25
CA ILE A 111 -3.01 7.44 -11.73
C ILE A 111 -2.28 6.77 -10.57
N THR A 112 -2.12 7.46 -9.44
CA THR A 112 -1.45 6.87 -8.28
C THR A 112 -2.24 5.72 -7.67
N SER A 113 -3.56 5.83 -7.54
CA SER A 113 -4.40 4.72 -7.07
C SER A 113 -4.31 3.52 -8.03
N LEU A 114 -4.25 3.76 -9.34
CA LEU A 114 -4.08 2.69 -10.34
C LEU A 114 -2.74 1.97 -10.22
N ILE A 115 -1.65 2.71 -9.99
CA ILE A 115 -0.32 2.15 -9.75
C ILE A 115 -0.36 1.27 -8.48
N TYR A 116 -0.96 1.76 -7.40
CA TYR A 116 -1.11 1.00 -6.16
C TYR A 116 -1.95 -0.27 -6.35
N ALA A 117 -3.10 -0.16 -7.02
CA ALA A 117 -3.94 -1.32 -7.31
C ALA A 117 -3.17 -2.36 -8.14
N SER A 118 -2.43 -1.92 -9.16
CA SER A 118 -1.61 -2.80 -10.00
C SER A 118 -0.54 -3.52 -9.20
N PHE A 119 0.16 -2.80 -8.31
CA PHE A 119 1.13 -3.39 -7.39
C PHE A 119 0.49 -4.47 -6.50
N THR A 120 -0.68 -4.19 -5.93
CA THR A 120 -1.42 -5.18 -5.12
C THR A 120 -1.76 -6.43 -5.92
N PHE A 121 -2.21 -6.32 -7.17
CA PHE A 121 -2.48 -7.48 -8.02
C PHE A 121 -1.22 -8.29 -8.34
N ILE A 122 -0.09 -7.63 -8.60
CA ILE A 122 1.19 -8.30 -8.85
C ILE A 122 1.61 -9.11 -7.62
N PHE A 123 1.57 -8.52 -6.43
CA PHE A 123 1.94 -9.23 -5.20
C PHE A 123 0.95 -10.36 -4.87
N PHE A 124 -0.34 -10.14 -5.08
CA PHE A 124 -1.34 -11.21 -4.93
C PHE A 124 -1.04 -12.40 -5.85
N ALA A 125 -0.74 -12.15 -7.13
CA ALA A 125 -0.40 -13.20 -8.08
C ALA A 125 0.92 -13.91 -7.70
N LEU A 126 1.90 -13.17 -7.19
CA LEU A 126 3.18 -13.73 -6.74
C LEU A 126 3.01 -14.62 -5.51
N GLU A 127 2.26 -14.16 -4.50
CA GLU A 127 1.92 -14.96 -3.31
C GLU A 127 1.17 -16.23 -3.69
N ALA A 128 0.16 -16.13 -4.57
CA ALA A 128 -0.57 -17.29 -5.08
C ALA A 128 0.37 -18.28 -5.79
N ALA A 129 1.34 -17.77 -6.56
CA ALA A 129 2.31 -18.63 -7.24
C ALA A 129 3.26 -19.35 -6.28
N ILE A 130 3.74 -18.66 -5.23
CA ILE A 130 4.57 -19.29 -4.19
C ILE A 130 3.75 -20.31 -3.40
N MET A 131 2.50 -19.98 -3.05
CA MET A 131 1.61 -20.89 -2.32
C MET A 131 1.32 -22.16 -3.14
N ALA A 132 1.01 -22.02 -4.43
CA ALA A 132 0.78 -23.15 -5.32
C ALA A 132 2.00 -24.08 -5.40
N GLN A 133 3.21 -23.52 -5.51
CA GLN A 133 4.46 -24.29 -5.49
C GLN A 133 4.69 -24.99 -4.15
N ALA A 134 4.39 -24.32 -3.04
CA ALA A 134 4.50 -24.92 -1.71
C ALA A 134 3.52 -26.10 -1.54
N LEU A 135 2.29 -25.98 -2.05
CA LEU A 135 1.29 -27.05 -2.03
C LEU A 135 1.69 -28.22 -2.93
N GLU A 136 2.25 -27.96 -4.11
CA GLU A 136 2.79 -29.01 -4.98
C GLU A 136 3.93 -29.77 -4.28
N LEU A 137 4.87 -29.06 -3.66
CA LEU A 137 6.03 -29.67 -3.01
C LEU A 137 5.65 -30.51 -1.78
N TYR A 138 4.71 -30.02 -0.96
CA TYR A 138 4.36 -30.67 0.30
C TYR A 138 3.25 -31.72 0.17
N PHE A 139 2.24 -31.47 -0.66
CA PHE A 139 1.07 -32.34 -0.82
C PHE A 139 1.02 -33.06 -2.17
N GLY A 140 1.95 -32.78 -3.11
CA GLY A 140 1.92 -33.35 -4.46
C GLY A 140 0.75 -32.84 -5.31
N LEU A 141 0.11 -31.74 -4.89
CA LEU A 141 -1.08 -31.20 -5.55
C LEU A 141 -0.69 -30.53 -6.88
N PRO A 142 -1.32 -30.89 -8.02
CA PRO A 142 -0.98 -30.28 -9.30
C PRO A 142 -1.17 -28.77 -9.30
N LEU A 143 -0.21 -28.03 -9.86
CA LEU A 143 -0.18 -26.56 -9.88
C LEU A 143 -1.49 -25.90 -10.34
N VAL A 144 -2.19 -26.51 -11.28
CA VAL A 144 -3.48 -25.98 -11.78
C VAL A 144 -4.49 -25.82 -10.65
N PHE A 145 -4.57 -26.78 -9.73
CA PHE A 145 -5.45 -26.69 -8.57
C PHE A 145 -4.86 -25.76 -7.49
N GLY A 146 -3.54 -25.66 -7.39
CA GLY A 146 -2.85 -24.74 -6.49
C GLY A 146 -3.03 -23.26 -6.85
N TYR A 147 -3.19 -22.92 -8.14
CA TYR A 147 -3.42 -21.54 -8.57
C TYR A 147 -4.88 -21.06 -8.42
N VAL A 148 -5.83 -21.99 -8.30
CA VAL A 148 -7.27 -21.68 -8.17
C VAL A 148 -7.68 -21.45 -6.70
N LEU A 149 -6.90 -21.99 -5.77
CA LEU A 149 -7.17 -22.03 -4.33
C LEU A 149 -6.54 -20.82 -3.62
#